data_AF-A0A6A6DE89-F1
#
_entry.id   AF-A0A6A6DE89-F1
#
_cell.length_a   1.000
_cell.length_b   1.000
_cell.length_c   1.000
_cell.angle_alpha   90.00
_cell.angle_beta   90.00
_cell.angle_gamma   90.00
#
_symmetry.space_group_name_H-M   'P 1'
#
loop_
_entity.id
_entity.type
_entity.pdbx_description
1 polymer ?
#
loop_
_entity_poly.entity_id
_entity_poly.type
_entity_poly.pdbx_seq_one_letter_code
_entity_poly.pdbx_strand_id
1 'polypeptide(L)'
;MNTKMTVIRLYRRSLKLALDWAVHRYLWRGQAMYIRGLFEANKHVTEPRQQRALIREAEDLLENWKHPDPYRPPTAPGGSKFERNLPAPILDPPPKMIL
;
A
#
# COMPACT_ATOMS: atom_id res chain seq x y z
N MET A 1 -7.03 2.30 -18.25
CA MET A 1 -6.64 2.40 -16.83
C MET A 1 -7.72 1.71 -16.00
N ASN A 2 -7.39 0.64 -15.28
CA ASN A 2 -8.38 -0.10 -14.48
C ASN A 2 -8.73 0.72 -13.21
N THR A 3 -9.81 1.50 -13.28
CA THR A 3 -10.24 2.41 -12.21
C THR A 3 -10.55 1.65 -10.92
N LYS A 4 -11.20 0.49 -11.01
CA LYS A 4 -11.49 -0.37 -9.86
C LYS A 4 -10.24 -0.80 -9.11
N MET A 5 -9.22 -1.30 -9.82
CA MET A 5 -7.94 -1.66 -9.18
C MET A 5 -7.23 -0.45 -8.57
N THR A 6 -7.31 0.70 -9.23
CA THR A 6 -6.72 1.96 -8.74
C THR A 6 -7.34 2.37 -7.42
N VAL A 7 -8.68 2.38 -7.33
CA VAL A 7 -9.43 2.70 -6.11
C VAL A 7 -9.15 1.70 -4.99
N ILE A 8 -9.06 0.40 -5.29
CA ILE A 8 -8.71 -0.62 -4.28
C ILE A 8 -7.30 -0.39 -3.72
N ARG A 9 -6.33 -0.08 -4.58
CA ARG A 9 -4.95 0.23 -4.15
C ARG A 9 -4.89 1.53 -3.35
N LEU A 10 -5.65 2.54 -3.76
CA LEU A 10 -5.80 3.80 -3.04
C LEU A 10 -6.36 3.57 -1.63
N TYR A 11 -7.49 2.87 -1.51
CA TYR A 11 -8.10 2.52 -0.22
C TYR A 11 -7.14 1.78 0.72
N ARG A 12 -6.41 0.78 0.20
CA ARG A 12 -5.39 0.06 0.97
C ARG A 12 -4.28 1.00 1.48
N ARG A 13 -3.81 1.92 0.63
CA ARG A 13 -2.80 2.91 1.01
C ARG A 13 -3.34 3.88 2.06
N SER A 14 -4.57 4.38 1.93
CA SER A 14 -5.21 5.27 2.91
C SER A 14 -5.30 4.61 4.29
N LEU A 15 -5.74 3.36 4.37
CA LEU A 15 -5.81 2.62 5.64
C LEU A 15 -4.43 2.36 6.26
N LYS A 16 -3.43 2.04 5.41
CA LYS A 16 -2.06 1.82 5.87
C LYS A 16 -1.43 3.11 6.40
N LEU A 17 -1.60 4.22 5.68
CA LEU A 17 -1.10 5.53 6.10
C LEU A 17 -1.73 5.96 7.42
N ALA A 18 -3.04 5.80 7.59
CA ALA A 18 -3.70 6.06 8.86
C ALA A 18 -3.15 5.18 9.99
N LEU A 19 -2.81 3.91 9.71
CA LEU A 19 -2.19 3.02 10.69
C LEU A 19 -0.76 3.43 11.03
N ASP A 20 -0.02 3.99 10.08
CA ASP A 20 1.36 4.44 10.29
C ASP A 20 1.43 5.62 11.27
N TRP A 21 0.43 6.50 11.25
CA TRP A 21 0.30 7.56 12.25
C TRP A 21 -0.31 7.08 13.58
N ALA A 22 -1.25 6.13 13.52
CA ALA A 22 -1.98 5.69 14.70
C ALA A 22 -1.21 4.61 15.49
N VAL A 23 -0.57 5.02 16.59
CA VAL A 23 0.13 4.12 17.52
C VAL A 23 -0.82 3.04 18.09
N HIS A 24 -2.06 3.42 18.42
CA HIS A 24 -3.02 2.54 19.08
C HIS A 24 -4.15 2.04 18.15
N ARG A 25 -4.46 0.74 18.25
CA ARG A 25 -5.46 0.08 17.39
C ARG A 25 -6.89 0.55 17.59
N TYR A 26 -7.28 0.97 18.79
CA TYR A 26 -8.65 1.44 19.05
C TYR A 26 -8.91 2.78 18.36
N LEU A 27 -7.93 3.70 18.37
CA LEU A 27 -8.00 4.97 17.62
C LEU A 27 -8.04 4.72 16.12
N TRP A 28 -7.14 3.87 15.63
CA TRP A 28 -7.07 3.52 14.21
C TRP A 28 -8.39 2.95 13.67
N ARG A 29 -9.11 2.14 14.46
CA ARG A 29 -10.40 1.57 14.03
C ARG A 29 -11.44 2.65 13.72
N GLY A 30 -11.51 3.70 14.53
CA GLY A 30 -12.39 4.84 14.27
C GLY A 30 -12.05 5.55 12.96
N GLN A 31 -10.76 5.83 12.75
CA GLN A 31 -10.26 6.42 11.50
C GLN A 31 -10.51 5.53 10.28
N ALA A 32 -10.29 4.22 10.41
CA ALA A 32 -10.53 3.26 9.33
C ALA A 32 -12.01 3.21 8.91
N MET A 33 -12.93 3.27 9.88
CA MET A 33 -14.37 3.35 9.59
C MET A 33 -14.74 4.65 8.91
N TYR A 34 -14.16 5.77 9.35
CA TYR A 34 -14.34 7.07 8.70
C TYR A 34 -13.85 7.05 7.24
N ILE A 35 -12.63 6.57 6.99
CA ILE A 35 -12.08 6.41 5.63
C ILE A 35 -13.00 5.53 4.78
N ARG A 36 -13.50 4.41 5.32
CA ARG A 36 -14.47 3.59 4.60
C ARG A 36 -15.74 4.35 4.24
N GLY A 37 -16.27 5.16 5.15
CA GLY A 37 -17.43 6.02 4.91
C GLY A 37 -17.23 6.95 3.71
N LEU A 38 -16.06 7.58 3.62
CA LEU A 38 -15.72 8.47 2.48
C LEU A 38 -15.71 7.72 1.14
N PHE A 39 -15.16 6.50 1.11
CA PHE A 39 -15.14 5.68 -0.11
C PHE A 39 -16.53 5.17 -0.50
N GLU A 40 -17.35 4.72 0.45
CA GLU A 40 -18.71 4.25 0.17
C GLU A 40 -19.61 5.41 -0.31
N ALA A 41 -19.45 6.63 0.25
CA ALA A 41 -20.20 7.81 -0.17
C ALA A 41 -20.00 8.15 -1.67
N ASN A 42 -18.82 7.85 -2.22
CA ASN A 42 -18.46 8.16 -3.61
C ASN A 42 -18.51 6.94 -4.55
N LYS A 43 -18.97 5.78 -4.07
CA LYS A 43 -18.93 4.50 -4.81
C LYS A 43 -19.78 4.48 -6.08
N HIS A 44 -20.84 5.28 -6.11
CA HIS A 44 -21.81 5.31 -7.21
C HIS A 44 -21.53 6.39 -8.25
N VAL A 45 -20.42 7.13 -8.14
CA VAL A 45 -20.01 8.11 -9.15
C VAL A 45 -19.61 7.37 -10.43
N THR A 46 -20.34 7.57 -11.52
CA THR A 46 -20.12 6.90 -12.81
C THR A 46 -19.38 7.76 -13.82
N GLU A 47 -19.45 9.09 -13.68
CA GLU A 47 -18.87 10.03 -14.64
C GLU A 47 -17.32 9.97 -14.58
N PRO A 48 -16.62 9.65 -15.68
CA PRO A 48 -15.18 9.41 -15.65
C PRO A 48 -14.32 10.61 -15.22
N ARG A 49 -14.72 11.85 -15.51
CA ARG A 49 -13.95 13.04 -15.11
C ARG A 49 -14.05 13.27 -13.60
N GLN A 50 -15.22 13.12 -13.01
CA GLN A 50 -15.48 13.16 -11.57
C GLN A 50 -14.70 12.05 -10.85
N GLN A 51 -14.72 10.82 -11.37
CA GLN A 51 -13.91 9.74 -10.79
C GLN A 51 -12.41 10.10 -10.77
N ARG A 52 -11.89 10.68 -11.84
CA ARG A 52 -10.49 11.11 -11.91
C ARG A 52 -10.19 12.25 -10.94
N ALA A 53 -11.11 13.21 -10.82
CA ALA A 53 -10.97 14.32 -9.88
C ALA A 53 -10.91 13.82 -8.43
N LEU A 54 -11.83 12.94 -8.04
CA LEU A 54 -11.86 12.35 -6.70
C LEU A 54 -10.63 11.50 -6.39
N ILE A 55 -10.16 10.70 -7.35
CA ILE A 55 -8.93 9.92 -7.19
C ILE A 55 -7.73 10.85 -7.01
N ARG A 56 -7.64 11.92 -7.80
CA ARG A 56 -6.55 12.89 -7.71
C ARG A 56 -6.54 13.61 -6.36
N GLU A 57 -7.69 14.10 -5.92
CA GLU A 57 -7.85 14.75 -4.62
C GLU A 57 -7.39 13.82 -3.48
N ALA A 58 -7.80 12.55 -3.51
CA ALA A 58 -7.38 11.57 -2.52
C ALA A 58 -5.87 11.24 -2.58
N GLU A 59 -5.26 11.18 -3.77
CA GLU A 59 -3.80 11.02 -3.90
C GLU A 59 -3.06 12.24 -3.34
N ASP A 60 -3.53 13.45 -3.61
CA ASP A 60 -2.94 14.70 -3.09
C ASP A 60 -3.01 14.73 -1.56
N LEU A 61 -4.14 14.32 -0.97
CA LEU A 61 -4.27 14.15 0.49
C LEU A 61 -3.28 13.12 1.05
N LEU A 62 -3.12 11.97 0.38
CA LEU A 62 -2.20 10.93 0.83
C LEU A 62 -0.73 11.39 0.79
N GLU A 63 -0.35 12.18 -0.21
CA GLU A 63 1.01 12.72 -0.30
C GLU A 63 1.24 13.79 0.77
N ASN A 64 0.28 14.67 1.01
CA ASN A 64 0.36 15.71 2.04
C ASN A 64 0.51 15.12 3.46
N TRP A 65 -0.17 14.01 3.74
CA TRP A 65 -0.18 13.36 5.05
C TRP A 65 0.80 12.20 5.16
N LYS A 66 1.74 12.08 4.23
CA LYS A 66 2.70 10.97 4.18
C LYS A 66 3.53 10.91 5.45
N HIS A 67 3.57 9.73 6.07
CA HIS A 67 4.40 9.51 7.25
C HIS A 67 5.88 9.49 6.84
N PRO A 68 6.79 10.20 7.54
CA PRO A 68 8.21 10.26 7.17
C PRO A 68 8.92 8.90 7.31
N ASP A 69 8.55 8.11 8.31
CA ASP A 69 9.09 6.76 8.55
C ASP A 69 7.98 5.71 8.74
N PRO A 70 7.34 5.23 7.65
CA PRO A 70 6.18 4.35 7.75
C PRO A 70 6.56 2.94 8.22
N TYR A 71 5.67 2.25 8.94
CA TYR A 71 5.94 0.88 9.40
C TYR A 71 6.14 -0.08 8.22
N ARG A 72 7.27 -0.78 8.23
CA ARG A 72 7.60 -1.85 7.28
C ARG A 72 7.77 -3.18 8.02
N PRO A 73 7.18 -4.28 7.53
CA PRO A 73 7.45 -5.61 8.08
C PRO A 73 8.96 -5.91 8.04
N PRO A 74 9.54 -6.54 9.08
CA PRO A 74 10.98 -6.68 9.18
C PRO A 74 11.64 -7.35 7.97
N THR A 75 11.00 -8.34 7.35
CA THR A 75 11.55 -9.09 6.21
C THR A 75 11.15 -8.56 4.85
N ALA A 76 10.29 -7.54 4.78
CA ALA A 76 9.90 -6.91 3.53
C ALA A 76 11.01 -5.96 3.04
N PRO A 77 11.03 -5.59 1.74
CA PRO A 77 11.98 -4.61 1.22
C PRO A 77 11.99 -3.30 2.04
N GLY A 78 13.19 -2.92 2.51
CA GLY A 78 13.40 -1.77 3.40
C GLY A 78 13.03 -2.00 4.87
N GLY A 79 12.74 -3.24 5.28
CA GLY A 79 12.58 -3.64 6.68
C GLY A 79 13.92 -3.98 7.33
N SER A 80 13.96 -4.00 8.67
CA SER A 80 15.18 -4.18 9.47
C SER A 80 15.86 -5.56 9.37
N LYS A 81 15.19 -6.55 8.80
CA LYS A 81 15.68 -7.92 8.58
C LYS A 81 15.66 -8.31 7.09
N PHE A 82 15.48 -7.35 6.19
CA PHE A 82 15.53 -7.60 4.76
C PHE A 82 16.92 -8.12 4.38
N GLU A 83 16.96 -9.21 3.61
CA GLU A 83 18.20 -9.83 3.10
C GLU A 83 19.25 -10.21 4.15
N ARG A 84 18.87 -10.28 5.44
CA ARG A 84 19.80 -10.55 6.54
C ARG A 84 20.48 -11.92 6.43
N ASN A 85 19.77 -12.93 5.93
CA ASN A 85 20.22 -14.31 5.79
C ASN A 85 19.88 -14.85 4.38
N LEU A 86 20.38 -14.20 3.32
CA LEU A 86 20.21 -14.72 1.97
C LEU A 86 20.97 -16.06 1.81
N PRO A 87 20.37 -17.07 1.14
CA PRO A 87 21.12 -18.27 0.79
C PRO A 87 22.26 -17.88 -0.15
N ALA A 88 23.41 -18.54 0.02
CA ALA A 88 24.53 -18.34 -0.90
C ALA A 88 24.11 -18.68 -2.34
N PRO A 89 24.58 -17.93 -3.34
CA PRO A 89 24.32 -18.26 -4.73
C PRO A 89 24.96 -19.61 -5.07
N ILE A 90 24.31 -20.39 -5.93
CA ILE A 90 24.89 -21.62 -6.48
C ILE A 90 25.98 -21.20 -7.46
N LEU A 91 27.23 -21.48 -7.11
CA LEU A 91 28.39 -21.22 -7.96
C LEU A 91 28.82 -22.45 -8.77
N ASP A 92 28.21 -23.60 -8.50
CA ASP A 92 28.54 -24.85 -9.19
C ASP A 92 28.22 -24.72 -10.68
N PRO A 93 29.14 -25.13 -11.57
CA PRO A 93 28.85 -25.17 -13.00
C PRO A 93 27.71 -26.15 -13.27
N PRO A 94 26.92 -25.95 -14.35
CA PRO A 94 25.91 -26.93 -14.74
C PRO A 94 26.56 -28.31 -14.92
N PRO A 95 25.82 -29.40 -14.61
CA PRO A 95 26.35 -30.75 -14.75
C PRO A 95 26.81 -31.00 -16.19
N LYS A 96 27.96 -31.68 -16.35
CA LYS A 96 28.49 -32.04 -17.66
C LYS A 96 27.48 -32.93 -18.37
N MET A 97 26.95 -32.48 -19.52
CA MET A 97 26.12 -33.34 -20.37
C MET A 97 26.98 -34.46 -20.94
N ILE A 98 26.64 -35.71 -20.64
CA ILE A 98 27.22 -36.88 -21.30
C ILE A 98 26.34 -37.11 -22.54
N LEU A 99 26.92 -36.94 -23.72
CA LEU A 99 26.32 -37.29 -25.01
C LEU A 99 26.45 -38.79 -25.26
#